data_AF-A0A7V9J4Z8-F1
#
_entry.id   AF-A0A7V9J4Z8-F1
#
_cell.length_a   1.000
_cell.length_b   1.000
_cell.length_c   1.000
_cell.angle_alpha   90.00
_cell.angle_beta   90.00
_cell.angle_gamma   90.00
#
_symmetry.space_group_name_H-M   'P 1'
#
loop_
_entity.id
_entity.type
_entity.pdbx_description
1 polymer ?
#
loop_
_entity_poly.entity_id
_entity_poly.type
_entity_poly.pdbx_seq_one_letter_code
_entity_poly.pdbx_strand_id
1 'polypeptide(L)' 'MGATVRAILEVIMVVAVGGMLWTAGRRLWRGQVRVYRCAGCARPTSRGYPRCRHCDLHQPDAL' A
#
# COMPACT_ATOMS: atom_id res chain seq x y z
N MET A 1 30.45 -6.84 27.80
CA MET A 1 29.97 -5.88 26.76
C MET A 1 29.02 -6.50 25.73
N GLY A 2 29.09 -7.80 25.41
CA GLY A 2 28.24 -8.42 24.36
C GLY A 2 26.73 -8.49 24.65
N ALA A 3 26.32 -8.79 25.89
CA ALA A 3 24.90 -8.96 26.24
C ALA A 3 24.10 -7.64 26.14
N THR A 4 24.68 -6.54 26.61
CA THR A 4 24.06 -5.21 26.58
C THR A 4 23.85 -4.72 25.15
N VAL A 5 24.85 -4.91 24.28
CA VAL A 5 24.75 -4.52 22.87
C VAL A 5 23.67 -5.32 22.15
N ARG A 6 23.58 -6.63 22.41
CA ARG A 6 22.51 -7.47 21.86
C ARG A 6 21.13 -7.01 22.30
N ALA A 7 20.95 -6.73 23.60
CA ALA A 7 19.68 -6.25 24.13
C ALA A 7 19.26 -4.91 23.51
N ILE A 8 20.19 -3.97 23.34
CA ILE A 8 19.91 -2.68 22.68
C ILE A 8 19.47 -2.89 21.23
N LEU A 9 20.18 -3.73 20.48
CA LEU A 9 19.83 -4.05 19.09
C LEU A 9 18.44 -4.68 18.98
N GLU A 10 18.10 -5.59 19.89
CA GLU A 10 16.81 -6.28 19.91
C GLU A 10 15.66 -5.30 20.18
N VAL A 11 15.83 -4.39 21.14
CA VAL A 11 14.84 -3.34 21.45
C VAL A 11 14.65 -2.41 20.25
N ILE A 12 15.74 -1.94 19.63
CA ILE A 12 15.66 -1.05 18.46
C ILE A 12 14.94 -1.76 17.30
N MET A 13 15.23 -3.04 17.08
CA MET A 13 14.60 -3.81 16.01
C MET A 13 13.09 -3.97 16.24
N VAL A 14 12.67 -4.29 17.47
CA VAL A 14 11.24 -4.37 17.83
C VAL A 14 10.55 -3.02 17.63
N VAL A 15 11.15 -1.92 18.06
CA VAL A 15 10.58 -0.57 17.88
C VAL A 15 10.46 -0.22 16.39
N ALA A 16 11.48 -0.52 15.60
CA ALA A 16 11.47 -0.28 14.16
C ALA A 16 10.38 -1.09 13.45
N VAL A 17 10.32 -2.40 13.69
CA VAL A 17 9.31 -3.29 13.09
C VAL A 17 7.90 -2.90 13.55
N GLY A 18 7.72 -2.62 14.84
CA GLY A 18 6.44 -2.16 15.40
C GLY A 18 5.96 -0.86 14.76
N GLY A 19 6.86 0.11 14.56
CA GLY A 19 6.55 1.37 13.87
C GLY A 19 6.15 1.16 12.41
N MET A 20 6.84 0.29 11.67
CA MET A 20 6.48 -0.05 10.29
C MET A 20 5.11 -0.73 10.20
N LEU A 21 4.85 -1.71 11.07
CA LEU A 21 3.56 -2.39 11.14
C LEU A 21 2.43 -1.43 11.50
N TRP A 22 2.66 -0.54 12.47
CA TRP A 22 1.66 0.45 12.87
C TRP A 22 1.32 1.42 11.72
N THR A 23 2.32 1.93 11.01
CA THR A 23 2.10 2.85 9.88
C THR A 23 1.41 2.17 8.70
N ALA A 24 1.81 0.94 8.35
CA ALA A 24 1.15 0.14 7.32
C ALA A 24 -0.30 -0.16 7.71
N GLY A 25 -0.54 -0.61 8.95
CA GLY A 25 -1.87 -0.86 9.49
C GLY A 25 -2.76 0.39 9.47
N ARG A 26 -2.22 1.55 9.86
CA ARG A 26 -2.95 2.83 9.80
C ARG A 26 -3.36 3.21 8.38
N ARG A 27 -2.51 2.97 7.38
CA ARG A 27 -2.85 3.22 5.96
C ARG A 27 -3.96 2.30 5.48
N LEU A 28 -3.93 1.03 5.90
CA LEU A 28 -4.96 0.05 5.60
C LEU A 28 -6.30 0.44 6.24
N TRP A 29 -6.29 0.76 7.54
CA TRP A 29 -7.47 1.19 8.31
C TRP A 29 -8.11 2.45 7.75
N ARG A 30 -7.31 3.39 7.22
CA ARG A 30 -7.83 4.61 6.59
C ARG A 30 -8.46 4.39 5.21
N GLY A 31 -8.51 3.15 4.70
CA GLY A 31 -9.14 2.85 3.42
C GLY A 31 -8.49 3.58 2.23
N GLN A 32 -7.20 3.93 2.33
CA GLN A 32 -6.49 4.69 1.29
C GLN A 32 -6.25 3.88 0.02
N VAL A 33 -6.53 2.57 0.05
CA VAL A 33 -6.55 1.72 -1.14
C VAL A 33 -7.84 1.99 -1.91
N ARG A 34 -7.86 3.08 -2.67
CA ARG A 34 -8.96 3.34 -3.62
C ARG A 34 -8.81 2.37 -4.80
N VAL A 35 -9.72 1.40 -4.87
CA VAL A 35 -9.83 0.52 -6.03
C VAL A 35 -10.51 1.32 -7.15
N TYR A 36 -9.72 1.73 -8.15
CA TYR A 36 -10.26 2.36 -9.35
C TYR A 36 -10.97 1.29 -10.18
N ARG A 37 -12.17 1.62 -10.68
CA ARG A 37 -12.97 0.73 -11.52
C ARG A 37 -13.16 1.36 -12.89
N CYS A 38 -13.15 0.53 -13.93
CA CYS A 38 -13.42 1.01 -15.28
C CYS A 38 -14.87 1.52 -15.39
N ALA A 39 -15.08 2.66 -16.05
CA ALA A 39 -16.42 3.22 -16.24
C ALA A 39 -17.31 2.34 -17.15
N GLY A 40 -16.70 1.57 -18.06
CA GLY A 40 -17.43 0.71 -19.00
C GLY A 40 -17.76 -0.68 -18.46
N CYS A 41 -16.80 -1.36 -17.82
CA CYS A 41 -16.97 -2.76 -17.39
C CYS A 41 -16.96 -2.99 -15.88
N ALA A 42 -16.86 -1.93 -15.07
CA ALA A 42 -16.79 -1.94 -13.61
C ALA A 42 -15.66 -2.81 -12.99
N ARG A 43 -14.77 -3.37 -13.81
CA ARG A 43 -13.63 -4.16 -13.33
C ARG A 43 -12.58 -3.27 -12.66
N PRO A 44 -11.87 -3.79 -11.64
CA PRO A 44 -10.75 -3.08 -11.03
C PRO A 44 -9.65 -2.83 -12.08
N THR A 45 -9.26 -1.57 -12.23
CA THR A 45 -8.21 -1.11 -13.15
C THR A 45 -7.20 -0.24 -12.41
N SER A 46 -5.94 -0.25 -12.81
CA SER A 46 -4.93 0.65 -12.25
C SER A 46 -5.07 2.05 -12.86
N ARG A 47 -4.90 3.10 -12.04
CA ARG A 47 -5.05 4.50 -12.46
C ARG A 47 -4.04 4.94 -13.53
N GLY A 48 -2.89 4.29 -13.60
CA GLY A 48 -1.82 4.62 -14.55
C GLY A 48 -2.05 4.15 -15.99
N TYR A 49 -3.17 3.49 -16.28
CA TYR A 49 -3.47 3.05 -17.65
C TYR A 49 -4.53 3.96 -18.30
N PRO A 50 -4.21 4.56 -19.47
CA PRO A 50 -5.19 5.37 -20.20
C PRO A 50 -6.34 4.52 -20.75
N ARG A 51 -6.12 3.23 -21.02
CA ARG A 51 -7.16 2.30 -21.52
C ARG A 51 -7.32 1.10 -20.61
N CYS A 52 -8.57 0.65 -20.44
CA CYS A 52 -8.85 -0.59 -19.73
C CYS A 52 -8.37 -1.81 -20.53
N ARG A 53 -7.57 -2.71 -19.95
CA ARG A 53 -7.12 -3.95 -20.60
C ARG A 53 -8.24 -4.92 -21.02
N HIS A 54 -9.45 -4.75 -20.51
CA HIS A 54 -10.53 -5.71 -20.73
C HIS A 54 -11.56 -5.24 -21.76
N CYS A 55 -11.96 -3.98 -21.71
CA CYS A 55 -12.94 -3.40 -22.63
C CYS A 55 -12.36 -2.31 -23.55
N ASP A 56 -11.06 -2.04 -23.46
CA ASP A 56 -10.34 -1.01 -24.23
C ASP A 56 -10.88 0.43 -24.12
N LEU A 57 -11.84 0.66 -23.22
CA LEU A 57 -12.44 1.97 -23.00
C LEU A 57 -11.41 2.94 -22.42
N HIS A 58 -11.40 4.17 -22.95
CA HIS A 58 -10.54 5.23 -22.47
C HIS A 58 -11.01 5.70 -21.09
N GLN A 59 -10.13 5.64 -20.09
CA GLN A 59 -10.47 5.97 -18.71
C GLN A 59 -10.27 7.48 -18.50
N PRO A 60 -11.33 8.23 -18.12
CA PRO A 60 -11.26 9.69 -17.98
C PRO A 60 -10.39 10.16 -16.79
N ASP A 61 -10.14 9.29 -15.82
CA ASP A 61 -9.39 9.61 -14.59
C ASP A 61 -7.92 9.16 -14.62
N ALA A 62 -7.42 8.76 -15.79
CA ALA A 62 -6.02 8.38 -15.97
C ALA A 62 -5.12 9.61 -15.74
N LEU A 63 -4.06 9.42 -14.94
CA LEU A 63 -3.05 10.44 -14.63
C LEU A 63 -2.07 10.63 -15.78
#